data_AF-A0A1I1WN04-F1
#
_entry.id   AF-A0A1I1WN04-F1
#
_cell.length_a   1.000
_cell.length_b   1.000
_cell.length_c   1.000
_cell.angle_alpha   90.00
_cell.angle_beta   90.00
_cell.angle_gamma   90.00
#
_symmetry.space_group_name_H-M   'P 1'
#
loop_
_entity.id
_entity.type
_entity.pdbx_description
1 polymer ?
#
loop_
_entity_poly.entity_id
_entity_poly.type
_entity_poly.pdbx_seq_one_letter_code
_entity_poly.pdbx_strand_id
1 'polypeptide(L)'
;GDLNISNAGAENAIRPFALGRKAWLFADTSQGAKASATCYSLIETAKANGLEPSAYIHHVLERIAGADTLEKLEALLPWNAELQALKKVAQYD
;
A
#
# COMPACT_ATOMS: atom_id res chain seq x y z
N GLY A 1 -2.79 -10.08 -24.83
CA GLY A 1 -2.82 -9.78 -23.39
C GLY A 1 -1.67 -10.54 -22.80
N ASP A 2 -0.62 -9.82 -22.41
CA ASP A 2 0.65 -10.43 -22.03
C ASP A 2 0.63 -10.74 -20.53
N LEU A 3 0.04 -11.88 -20.19
CA LEU A 3 0.11 -12.41 -18.83
C LEU A 3 1.38 -13.25 -18.72
N ASN A 4 2.31 -12.82 -17.88
CA ASN A 4 3.46 -13.62 -17.52
C ASN A 4 3.00 -14.94 -16.89
N ILE A 5 3.46 -16.08 -17.42
CA ILE A 5 3.16 -17.41 -16.86
C ILE A 5 3.75 -17.60 -15.46
N SER A 6 4.77 -16.79 -15.10
CA SER A 6 5.44 -16.84 -13.80
C SER A 6 4.73 -15.95 -12.78
N ASN A 7 4.49 -16.50 -11.59
CA ASN A 7 3.99 -15.78 -10.42
C ASN A 7 5.10 -15.14 -9.56
N ALA A 8 6.37 -15.23 -9.98
CA ALA A 8 7.52 -14.85 -9.16
C ALA A 8 7.46 -13.38 -8.69
N GLY A 9 6.92 -12.47 -9.51
CA GLY A 9 6.71 -11.07 -9.12
C GLY A 9 5.70 -10.92 -7.98
N ALA A 10 4.58 -11.62 -8.06
CA ALA A 10 3.55 -11.62 -7.02
C ALA A 10 4.07 -12.27 -5.73
N GLU A 11 4.79 -13.39 -5.84
CA GLU A 11 5.43 -14.05 -4.69
C GLU A 11 6.47 -13.15 -4.00
N ASN A 12 7.29 -12.45 -4.79
CA ASN A 12 8.26 -11.50 -4.27
C ASN A 12 7.58 -10.32 -3.56
N ALA A 13 6.49 -9.80 -4.12
CA ALA A 13 5.73 -8.69 -3.53
C ALA A 13 5.03 -9.08 -2.22
N ILE A 14 4.55 -10.32 -2.07
CA ILE A 14 3.86 -10.77 -0.84
C ILE A 14 4.83 -11.31 0.24
N ARG A 15 6.07 -11.67 -0.13
CA ARG A 15 7.04 -12.26 0.81
C ARG A 15 7.32 -11.40 2.05
N PRO A 16 7.53 -10.07 1.96
CA PRO A 16 7.75 -9.23 3.15
C PRO A 16 6.59 -9.28 4.14
N PHE A 17 5.34 -9.23 3.63
CA PHE A 17 4.14 -9.40 4.45
C PHE A 17 4.09 -10.79 5.12
N ALA A 18 4.36 -11.85 4.34
CA ALA A 18 4.30 -13.22 4.82
C ALA A 18 5.34 -13.52 5.92
N LEU A 19 6.53 -12.92 5.83
CA LEU A 19 7.57 -13.02 6.85
C LEU A 19 7.28 -12.11 8.05
N GLY A 20 6.82 -10.88 7.80
CA GLY A 20 6.59 -9.85 8.82
C GLY A 20 5.39 -10.12 9.73
N ARG A 21 4.37 -10.86 9.26
CA ARG A 21 3.12 -11.11 10.03
C ARG A 21 3.34 -11.73 11.43
N LYS A 22 4.44 -12.46 11.65
CA LYS A 22 4.78 -13.02 12.97
C LYS A 22 5.19 -11.95 14.00
N ALA A 23 5.63 -10.78 13.53
CA ALA A 23 6.03 -9.65 14.36
C ALA A 23 4.95 -8.54 14.42
N TRP A 24 3.85 -8.68 13.69
CA TRP A 24 2.80 -7.68 13.64
C TRP A 24 1.72 -7.97 14.67
N LEU A 25 1.62 -7.08 15.67
CA LEU A 25 0.79 -7.23 16.87
C LEU A 25 -0.69 -7.58 16.59
N PHE A 26 -1.21 -7.21 15.42
CA PHE A 26 -2.63 -7.39 15.06
C PHE A 26 -2.87 -8.50 14.03
N ALA A 27 -1.84 -9.19 13.54
CA ALA A 27 -2.02 -10.20 12.49
C ALA A 27 -2.60 -11.55 12.99
N ASP A 28 -2.84 -11.70 14.31
CA ASP A 28 -3.28 -12.95 14.95
C ASP A 28 -4.80 -13.16 14.94
N THR A 29 -5.59 -12.08 14.88
CA THR A 29 -7.06 -12.16 14.82
C THR A 29 -7.55 -11.94 13.38
N SER A 30 -8.69 -12.52 13.00
CA SER A 30 -9.26 -12.31 11.66
C SER A 30 -9.47 -10.84 11.31
N GLN A 31 -9.91 -10.04 12.30
CA GLN A 31 -10.12 -8.60 12.11
C GLN A 31 -8.79 -7.87 11.91
N GLY A 32 -7.79 -8.15 12.74
CA GLY A 32 -6.50 -7.49 12.63
C GLY A 32 -5.68 -7.98 11.43
N ALA A 33 -5.84 -9.23 11.00
CA ALA A 33 -5.30 -9.75 9.74
C ALA A 33 -5.89 -9.01 8.53
N LYS A 34 -7.22 -8.78 8.54
CA LYS A 34 -7.90 -7.97 7.51
C LYS A 34 -7.40 -6.53 7.50
N ALA A 35 -7.28 -5.89 8.66
CA ALA A 35 -6.74 -4.54 8.77
C ALA A 35 -5.29 -4.45 8.25
N SER A 36 -4.44 -5.41 8.64
CA SER A 36 -3.05 -5.48 8.19
C SER A 36 -2.95 -5.66 6.68
N ALA A 37 -3.79 -6.51 6.09
CA ALA A 37 -3.84 -6.72 4.64
C ALA A 37 -4.32 -5.46 3.89
N THR A 38 -5.28 -4.72 4.44
CA THR A 38 -5.72 -3.44 3.88
C THR A 38 -4.59 -2.42 3.88
N CYS A 39 -3.89 -2.25 5.02
CA CYS A 39 -2.75 -1.33 5.11
C CYS A 39 -1.63 -1.71 4.12
N TYR A 40 -1.30 -3.00 4.03
CA TYR A 40 -0.29 -3.47 3.09
C TYR A 40 -0.68 -3.21 1.63
N SER A 41 -1.94 -3.47 1.28
CA SER A 41 -2.46 -3.19 -0.06
C SER A 41 -2.32 -1.71 -0.43
N LEU A 42 -2.62 -0.79 0.49
CA LEU A 42 -2.45 0.66 0.27
C LEU A 42 -0.98 1.04 0.07
N ILE A 43 -0.08 0.47 0.87
CA ILE A 43 1.38 0.70 0.76
C ILE A 43 1.90 0.22 -0.60
N GLU A 44 1.57 -1.01 -1.01
CA GLU A 44 2.03 -1.56 -2.29
C GLU A 44 1.43 -0.81 -3.48
N THR A 45 0.17 -0.36 -3.36
CA THR A 45 -0.44 0.48 -4.40
C THR A 45 0.26 1.84 -4.52
N ALA A 46 0.65 2.47 -3.41
CA ALA A 46 1.43 3.72 -3.44
C ALA A 46 2.77 3.52 -4.15
N LYS A 47 3.51 2.45 -3.79
CA LYS A 47 4.78 2.10 -4.44
C LYS A 47 4.60 1.83 -5.95
N ALA A 48 3.56 1.11 -6.33
CA ALA A 48 3.26 0.80 -7.73
C ALA A 48 2.95 2.06 -8.56
N ASN A 49 2.43 3.12 -7.92
CA ASN A 49 2.20 4.43 -8.54
C ASN A 49 3.39 5.40 -8.36
N GLY A 50 4.53 4.92 -7.84
CA GLY A 50 5.73 5.74 -7.65
C GLY A 50 5.61 6.80 -6.56
N LEU A 51 4.68 6.64 -5.61
CA LEU A 51 4.51 7.53 -4.46
C LEU A 51 5.28 7.04 -3.24
N GLU A 52 5.73 7.98 -2.41
CA GLU A 52 6.28 7.64 -1.10
C GLU A 52 5.14 7.13 -0.17
N PRO A 53 5.21 5.88 0.35
CA PRO A 53 4.09 5.27 1.06
C PRO A 53 3.67 6.00 2.34
N SER A 54 4.61 6.54 3.11
CA SER A 54 4.29 7.26 4.35
C SER A 54 3.48 8.52 4.05
N ALA A 55 3.91 9.32 3.05
CA ALA A 55 3.24 10.52 2.59
C ALA A 55 1.84 10.21 2.05
N TYR A 56 1.69 9.13 1.29
CA TYR A 56 0.38 8.69 0.79
C TYR A 56 -0.57 8.27 1.90
N ILE A 57 -0.13 7.42 2.84
CA ILE A 57 -0.97 6.98 3.96
C ILE A 57 -1.38 8.18 4.82
N HIS A 58 -0.45 9.10 5.10
CA HIS A 58 -0.76 10.31 5.86
C HIS A 58 -1.81 11.17 5.14
N HIS A 59 -1.62 11.39 3.83
CA HIS A 59 -2.56 12.15 3.01
C HIS A 59 -3.98 11.56 3.05
N VAL A 60 -4.10 10.24 2.92
CA VAL A 60 -5.38 9.52 2.99
C VAL A 60 -5.99 9.66 4.37
N LEU A 61 -5.25 9.34 5.44
CA LEU A 61 -5.79 9.38 6.81
C LEU A 61 -6.24 10.78 7.25
N GLU A 62 -5.56 11.83 6.80
CA GLU A 62 -5.95 13.22 7.08
C GLU A 62 -7.28 13.62 6.43
N ARG A 63 -7.58 13.08 5.25
CA ARG A 63 -8.67 13.58 4.38
C ARG A 63 -9.86 12.63 4.28
N ILE A 64 -9.67 11.35 4.60
CA ILE A 64 -10.69 10.30 4.41
C ILE A 64 -11.97 10.56 5.21
N ALA A 65 -11.86 11.16 6.40
CA ALA A 65 -13.02 11.51 7.22
C ALA A 65 -13.93 12.59 6.58
N GLY A 66 -13.37 13.42 5.68
CA GLY A 66 -14.09 14.47 4.95
C GLY A 66 -14.47 14.08 3.51
N ALA A 67 -14.14 12.87 3.07
CA ALA A 67 -14.44 12.36 1.73
C ALA A 67 -15.83 11.70 1.70
N ASP A 68 -16.87 12.53 1.75
CA ASP A 68 -18.29 12.14 1.76
C ASP A 68 -18.89 11.94 0.36
N THR A 69 -18.19 12.36 -0.70
CA THR A 69 -18.60 12.15 -2.10
C THR A 69 -17.63 11.24 -2.83
N LEU A 70 -18.10 10.63 -3.93
CA LEU A 70 -17.27 9.76 -4.76
C LEU A 70 -16.06 10.51 -5.32
N GLU A 71 -16.24 11.75 -5.77
CA GLU A 71 -15.18 12.57 -6.35
C GLU A 71 -14.09 12.88 -5.31
N LYS A 72 -14.47 13.12 -4.05
CA LYS A 72 -13.52 13.34 -2.97
C LYS A 72 -12.75 12.07 -2.62
N LEU A 73 -13.41 10.90 -2.68
CA LEU A 73 -12.73 9.62 -2.49
C LEU A 73 -11.78 9.32 -3.66
N GLU A 74 -12.19 9.59 -4.88
CA GLU A 74 -11.37 9.41 -6.08
C GLU A 74 -10.14 10.33 -6.06
N ALA A 75 -10.26 11.54 -5.51
CA ALA A 75 -9.14 12.45 -5.33
C ALA A 75 -8.05 11.88 -4.37
N LEU A 76 -8.41 10.95 -3.48
CA LEU A 76 -7.45 10.28 -2.58
C LEU A 76 -6.74 9.10 -3.24
N LEU A 77 -7.13 8.70 -4.45
CA LEU A 77 -6.51 7.58 -5.16
C LEU A 77 -5.07 7.94 -5.56
N PRO A 78 -4.17 6.95 -5.63
CA PRO A 78 -2.73 7.19 -5.76
C PRO A 78 -2.33 7.75 -7.14
N TRP A 79 -3.19 7.68 -8.15
CA TRP A 79 -2.97 8.33 -9.45
C TRP A 79 -3.50 9.76 -9.52
N ASN A 80 -4.29 10.19 -8.53
CA ASN A 80 -4.81 11.56 -8.42
C ASN A 80 -4.12 12.37 -7.33
N ALA A 81 -3.35 11.71 -6.45
CA ALA A 81 -2.64 12.35 -5.35
C ALA A 81 -1.35 13.03 -5.84
N GLU A 82 -1.32 14.36 -5.81
CA GLU A 82 -0.10 15.16 -6.05
C GLU A 82 0.83 15.10 -4.82
N LEU A 83 1.54 13.99 -4.66
CA LEU A 83 2.42 13.73 -3.52
C LEU A 83 3.87 13.54 -3.94
N GLN A 84 4.77 13.54 -2.95
CA GLN A 84 6.19 13.32 -3.18
C GLN A 84 6.43 11.96 -3.84
N ALA A 85 7.24 11.97 -4.89
CA ALA A 85 7.67 10.74 -5.55
C ALA A 85 8.50 9.87 -4.60
N LEU A 86 8.35 8.56 -4.76
CA LEU A 86 9.15 7.55 -4.06
C LEU A 86 10.63 7.82 -4.32
N LYS A 87 11.38 8.15 -3.28
CA LYS A 87 12.84 8.20 -3.36
C LYS A 87 13.34 6.78 -3.58
N LYS A 88 14.21 6.57 -4.58
CA LYS A 88 14.94 5.30 -4.71
C LYS A 88 15.74 5.13 -3.42
N VAL A 89 15.34 4.17 -2.60
CA VAL A 89 16.11 3.78 -1.41
C VAL A 89 17.44 3.27 -1.95
N ALA A 90 18.55 3.91 -1.56
CA ALA A 90 19.87 3.36 -1.77
C ALA A 90 19.84 1.94 -1.20
N GLN A 91 20.03 0.96 -2.09
CA GLN A 91 19.98 -0.46 -1.79
C GLN A 91 20.73 -0.72 -0.47
N TYR A 92 20.07 -1.29 0.53
CA TYR A 92 20.80 -1.84 1.68
C TYR A 92 21.62 -3.01 1.12
N ASP A 93 22.95 -2.81 1.07
CA ASP A 93 23.93 -3.84 0.73
C ASP A 93 23.85 -5.04 1.68
#